data_AF-A0A227JH27-F1
#
_entry.id   AF-A0A227JH27-F1
#
_cell.length_a   1.000
_cell.length_b   1.000
_cell.length_c   1.000
_cell.angle_alpha   90.00
_cell.angle_beta   90.00
_cell.angle_gamma   90.00
#
_symmetry.space_group_name_H-M   'P 1'
#
loop_
_entity.id
_entity.type
_entity.pdbx_description
1 polymer ?
#
loop_
_entity_poly.entity_id
_entity_poly.type
_entity_poly.pdbx_seq_one_letter_code
_entity_poly.pdbx_strand_id
1 'polypeptide(L)'
;MAYLSAVTLLWAFSFSLIGVYLAGQVDSWFSVFMRVALASVVFIPFLKFRGVSKSLIAKLMIVGGFQLGLMYCFYYQSFLLLSVPEVLLFTVFTPIYVTLIYDFLKGRFSPWYLVTALIAVAGAAWIKFAGINENFLMGFLVVQGANLCFAIGQVGYKYI
;
A
#
# COMPACT_ATOMS: atom_id res chain seq x y z
N MET A 1 0.62 -14.91 17.19
CA MET A 1 1.36 -13.64 17.35
C MET A 1 2.73 -13.65 16.66
N ALA A 2 3.52 -14.72 16.74
CA ALA A 2 4.84 -14.79 16.10
C ALA A 2 4.86 -14.43 14.60
N TYR A 3 3.91 -14.93 13.80
CA TYR A 3 3.82 -14.60 12.36
C TYR A 3 3.63 -13.11 12.10
N LEU A 4 2.79 -12.43 12.90
CA LEU A 4 2.56 -10.99 12.74
C LEU A 4 3.83 -10.21 13.04
N SER A 5 4.51 -10.54 14.16
CA SER A 5 5.78 -9.92 14.53
C SER A 5 6.87 -10.13 13.46
N ALA A 6 6.98 -11.35 12.92
CA ALA A 6 7.94 -11.66 11.86
C ALA A 6 7.66 -10.86 10.57
N VAL A 7 6.39 -10.78 10.16
CA VAL A 7 5.99 -9.99 8.98
C VAL A 7 6.24 -8.50 9.22
N THR A 8 5.90 -7.96 10.40
CA THR A 8 6.17 -6.56 10.75
C THR A 8 7.66 -6.23 10.68
N LEU A 9 8.52 -7.10 11.23
CA LEU A 9 9.97 -6.92 11.16
C LEU A 9 10.48 -6.96 9.72
N LEU A 10 10.06 -7.96 8.93
CA LEU A 10 10.44 -8.06 7.53
C LEU A 10 10.00 -6.81 6.74
N TRP A 11 8.79 -6.32 7.00
CA TRP A 11 8.23 -5.17 6.30
C TRP A 11 8.89 -3.86 6.70
N ALA A 12 9.32 -3.70 7.95
CA ALA A 12 10.01 -2.50 8.44
C ALA A 12 11.29 -2.21 7.64
N PHE A 13 12.07 -3.23 7.28
CA PHE A 13 13.27 -3.06 6.45
C PHE A 13 12.97 -2.70 5.00
N SER A 14 11.78 -3.02 4.49
CA SER A 14 11.41 -2.76 3.10
C SER A 14 11.39 -1.27 2.76
N PHE A 15 11.03 -0.39 3.70
CA PHE A 15 10.97 1.04 3.45
C PHE A 15 12.35 1.63 3.21
N SER A 16 13.31 1.30 4.07
CA SER A 16 14.70 1.73 3.92
C SER A 16 15.37 1.09 2.70
N LEU A 17 15.05 -0.16 2.39
CA LEU A 17 15.53 -0.80 1.16
C LEU A 17 15.12 0.00 -0.08
N ILE A 18 13.86 0.41 -0.15
CA ILE A 18 13.36 1.19 -1.28
C ILE A 18 13.93 2.60 -1.25
N GLY A 19 13.75 3.35 -0.16
CA GLY A 19 14.07 4.77 -0.12
C GLY A 19 15.56 5.11 -0.04
N VAL A 20 16.41 4.25 0.54
CA VAL A 20 17.85 4.53 0.68
C VAL A 20 18.66 3.89 -0.44
N TYR A 21 18.30 2.68 -0.86
CA TYR A 21 19.14 1.89 -1.79
C TYR A 21 18.62 1.84 -3.22
N LEU A 22 17.29 1.95 -3.45
CA LEU A 22 16.71 1.89 -4.79
C LEU A 22 16.34 3.26 -5.33
N ALA A 23 15.70 4.10 -4.52
CA ALA A 23 15.22 5.41 -4.94
C ALA A 23 16.38 6.30 -5.41
N GLY A 24 16.25 6.85 -6.62
CA GLY A 24 17.27 7.70 -7.25
C GLY A 24 18.47 6.94 -7.83
N GLN A 25 18.65 5.65 -7.51
CA GLN A 25 19.73 4.80 -8.04
C GLN A 25 19.25 3.86 -9.14
N VAL A 26 18.02 3.36 -9.01
CA VAL A 26 17.36 2.47 -9.96
C VAL A 26 16.04 3.10 -10.38
N ASP A 27 15.70 2.97 -11.66
CA ASP A 27 14.40 3.42 -12.16
C ASP A 27 13.25 2.79 -11.35
N SER A 28 12.27 3.62 -10.98
CA SER A 28 11.15 3.21 -10.13
C SER A 28 10.25 2.21 -10.84
N TRP A 29 10.00 2.40 -12.13
CA TRP A 29 9.14 1.49 -12.91
C TRP A 29 9.79 0.12 -13.06
N PHE A 30 11.09 0.08 -13.35
CA PHE A 30 11.86 -1.16 -13.40
C PHE A 30 11.87 -1.87 -12.04
N SER A 31 12.08 -1.14 -10.94
CA SER A 31 12.06 -1.72 -9.60
C SER A 31 10.71 -2.36 -9.25
N VAL A 32 9.60 -1.69 -9.60
CA VAL A 32 8.24 -2.23 -9.43
C VAL A 32 8.04 -3.47 -10.30
N PHE A 33 8.42 -3.41 -11.58
CA PHE A 33 8.31 -4.54 -12.49
C PHE A 33 9.07 -5.75 -11.97
N MET A 34 10.34 -5.58 -11.59
CA MET A 34 11.16 -6.66 -11.05
C MET A 34 10.58 -7.24 -9.77
N ARG A 35 10.07 -6.40 -8.86
CA ARG A 35 9.42 -6.88 -7.63
C ARG A 35 8.21 -7.76 -7.93
N VAL A 36 7.33 -7.32 -8.83
CA VAL A 36 6.11 -8.07 -9.18
C VAL A 36 6.46 -9.33 -9.98
N ALA A 37 7.46 -9.27 -10.86
CA ALA A 37 7.93 -10.42 -11.63
C ALA A 37 8.53 -11.50 -10.72
N LEU A 38 9.43 -11.12 -9.80
CA LEU A 38 10.02 -12.05 -8.82
C LEU A 38 8.94 -12.65 -7.91
N ALA A 39 8.01 -11.84 -7.41
CA ALA A 39 6.89 -12.34 -6.63
C ALA A 39 6.06 -13.35 -7.44
N SER A 40 5.75 -13.03 -8.70
CA SER A 40 5.01 -13.94 -9.58
C SER A 40 5.74 -15.28 -9.74
N VAL A 41 7.06 -15.27 -9.99
CA VAL A 41 7.88 -16.48 -10.10
C VAL A 41 7.80 -17.34 -8.83
N VAL A 42 7.89 -16.71 -7.66
CA VAL A 42 7.77 -17.40 -6.37
C VAL A 42 6.38 -18.02 -6.18
N PHE A 43 5.32 -17.36 -6.68
CA PHE A 43 3.94 -17.84 -6.52
C PHE A 43 3.44 -18.76 -7.65
N ILE A 44 4.14 -18.89 -8.78
CA ILE A 44 3.79 -19.79 -9.89
C ILE A 44 3.54 -21.24 -9.41
N PRO A 45 4.39 -21.87 -8.58
CA PRO A 45 4.19 -23.25 -8.14
C PRO A 45 2.90 -23.46 -7.33
N PHE A 46 2.39 -22.39 -6.72
CA PHE A 46 1.19 -22.41 -5.87
C PHE A 46 -0.08 -22.05 -6.65
N LEU A 47 0.04 -21.72 -7.94
CA LEU A 47 -1.07 -21.24 -8.74
C LEU A 47 -1.96 -22.38 -9.23
N LYS A 48 -3.26 -22.29 -8.93
CA LYS A 48 -4.27 -23.28 -9.32
C LYS A 48 -5.22 -22.69 -10.35
N PHE A 49 -5.13 -23.16 -11.59
CA PHE A 49 -6.04 -22.75 -12.66
C PHE A 49 -7.23 -23.69 -12.88
N ARG A 50 -7.11 -24.96 -12.47
CA ARG A 50 -8.17 -25.96 -12.67
C ARG A 50 -9.23 -25.81 -11.59
N GLY A 51 -10.50 -25.74 -12.01
CA GLY A 51 -11.66 -25.63 -11.11
C GLY A 51 -11.97 -24.21 -10.62
N VAL A 52 -11.29 -23.18 -11.14
CA VAL A 52 -11.56 -21.78 -10.81
C VAL A 52 -12.37 -21.13 -11.93
N SER A 53 -13.45 -20.41 -11.58
CA SER A 53 -14.27 -19.73 -12.58
C SER A 53 -13.47 -18.59 -13.25
N LYS A 54 -13.60 -18.45 -14.58
CA LYS A 54 -12.92 -17.37 -15.33
C LYS A 54 -13.29 -15.98 -14.82
N SER A 55 -14.52 -15.81 -14.32
CA SER A 55 -14.98 -14.58 -13.69
C SER A 55 -14.21 -14.26 -12.41
N LEU A 56 -13.98 -15.25 -11.54
CA LEU A 56 -13.20 -15.06 -10.32
C LEU A 56 -11.74 -14.72 -10.64
N ILE A 57 -11.13 -15.39 -11.62
CA ILE A 57 -9.77 -15.06 -12.08
C ILE A 57 -9.68 -13.60 -12.52
N ALA A 58 -10.58 -13.14 -13.38
CA ALA A 58 -10.59 -11.77 -13.86
C ALA A 58 -10.75 -10.75 -12.72
N LYS A 59 -11.67 -11.01 -11.78
CA LYS A 59 -11.89 -10.15 -10.60
C LYS A 59 -10.63 -10.06 -9.72
N LEU A 60 -9.97 -11.19 -9.45
CA LEU A 60 -8.74 -11.23 -8.67
C LEU A 60 -7.57 -10.55 -9.39
N MET A 61 -7.47 -10.70 -10.71
CA MET A 61 -6.46 -9.99 -11.51
C MET A 61 -6.66 -8.47 -11.47
N ILE A 62 -7.89 -7.98 -11.56
CA ILE A 62 -8.19 -6.55 -11.46
C ILE A 62 -7.81 -6.04 -10.07
N VAL A 63 -8.26 -6.72 -9.01
CA VAL A 63 -7.94 -6.34 -7.63
C VAL A 63 -6.44 -6.36 -7.37
N GLY A 64 -5.73 -7.40 -7.81
CA GLY A 64 -4.27 -7.47 -7.71
C GLY A 64 -3.57 -6.38 -8.53
N GLY A 65 -4.10 -6.03 -9.70
CA GLY A 65 -3.62 -4.94 -10.54
C GLY A 65 -3.67 -3.58 -9.84
N PHE A 66 -4.75 -3.28 -9.12
CA PHE A 66 -4.83 -2.09 -8.28
C PHE A 66 -3.91 -2.20 -7.05
N GLN A 67 -4.02 -3.30 -6.32
CA GLN A 67 -3.39 -3.46 -5.01
C GLN A 67 -1.87 -3.55 -5.06
N LEU A 68 -1.31 -4.20 -6.08
CA LEU A 68 0.12 -4.44 -6.21
C LEU A 68 0.70 -3.71 -7.42
N GLY A 69 -0.02 -3.63 -8.55
CA GLY A 69 0.47 -2.91 -9.73
C GLY A 69 0.46 -1.41 -9.52
N LEU A 70 -0.73 -0.81 -9.61
CA LEU A 70 -0.92 0.64 -9.57
C LEU A 70 -0.46 1.24 -8.24
N MET A 71 -0.74 0.56 -7.13
CA MET A 71 -0.25 0.95 -5.81
C MET A 71 1.27 1.08 -5.78
N TYR A 72 2.03 0.09 -6.29
CA TYR A 72 3.49 0.17 -6.26
C TYR A 72 4.05 1.24 -7.17
N CYS A 73 3.40 1.54 -8.30
CA CYS A 73 3.81 2.66 -9.15
C CYS A 73 3.79 3.99 -8.39
N PHE A 74 2.67 4.31 -7.73
CA PHE A 74 2.58 5.50 -6.87
C PHE A 74 3.57 5.42 -5.70
N TYR A 75 3.65 4.26 -5.06
CA TYR A 75 4.45 4.09 -3.86
C TYR A 75 5.95 4.27 -4.12
N TYR A 76 6.51 3.65 -5.16
CA TYR A 76 7.93 3.82 -5.51
C TYR A 76 8.23 5.25 -5.96
N GLN A 77 7.35 5.85 -6.76
CA GLN A 77 7.49 7.24 -7.16
C GLN A 77 7.50 8.19 -5.96
N SER A 78 6.77 7.88 -4.89
CA SER A 78 6.76 8.71 -3.68
C SER A 78 8.12 8.80 -2.98
N PHE A 79 8.97 7.75 -3.06
CA PHE A 79 10.30 7.78 -2.46
C PHE A 79 11.29 8.66 -3.23
N LEU A 80 10.96 9.09 -4.45
CA LEU A 80 11.72 10.12 -5.16
C LEU A 80 11.37 11.53 -4.70
N LEU A 81 10.20 11.71 -4.07
CA LEU A 81 9.66 13.00 -3.65
C LEU A 81 9.75 13.21 -2.14
N LEU A 82 9.80 12.12 -1.37
CA LEU A 82 9.70 12.10 0.08
C LEU A 82 10.79 11.23 0.70
N SER A 83 11.23 11.61 1.90
CA SER A 83 12.06 10.77 2.75
C SER A 83 11.30 9.53 3.25
N VAL A 84 12.04 8.47 3.56
CA VAL A 84 11.48 7.21 4.12
C VAL A 84 10.48 7.46 5.27
N PRO A 85 10.79 8.31 6.27
CA PRO A 85 9.85 8.49 7.36
C PRO A 85 8.68 9.43 7.01
N GLU A 86 8.74 10.23 5.94
CA GLU A 86 7.57 10.97 5.43
C GLU A 86 6.59 10.04 4.74
N VAL A 87 7.09 9.10 3.92
CA VAL A 87 6.25 8.05 3.34
C VAL A 87 5.57 7.24 4.45
N LEU A 88 6.32 6.83 5.48
CA LEU A 88 5.76 6.13 6.65
C LEU A 88 4.64 6.94 7.30
N LEU A 89 4.89 8.22 7.59
CA LEU A 89 3.90 9.12 8.18
C LEU A 89 2.61 9.18 7.35
N PHE A 90 2.73 9.35 6.04
CA PHE A 90 1.58 9.49 5.15
C PHE A 90 0.86 8.17 4.87
N THR A 91 1.53 7.03 4.99
CA THR A 91 0.87 5.72 4.86
C THR A 91 -0.05 5.39 6.04
N VAL A 92 0.07 6.09 7.17
CA VAL A 92 -0.83 5.89 8.32
C VAL A 92 -2.28 6.29 7.99
N PHE A 93 -2.53 7.04 6.92
CA PHE A 93 -3.88 7.32 6.43
C PHE A 93 -4.58 6.09 5.80
N THR A 94 -3.84 5.03 5.46
CA THR A 94 -4.41 3.83 4.81
C THR A 94 -5.61 3.21 5.53
N PRO A 95 -5.61 3.02 6.87
CA PRO A 95 -6.76 2.49 7.59
C PRO A 95 -8.02 3.36 7.48
N ILE A 96 -7.87 4.68 7.31
CA ILE A 96 -9.00 5.59 7.05
C ILE A 96 -9.64 5.19 5.71
N TYR A 97 -8.84 5.09 4.65
CA TYR A 97 -9.36 4.71 3.34
C TYR A 97 -9.95 3.29 3.32
N VAL A 98 -9.29 2.32 3.95
CA VAL A 98 -9.82 0.95 4.07
C VAL A 98 -11.18 0.96 4.74
N THR A 99 -11.32 1.68 5.85
CA THR A 99 -12.59 1.79 6.58
C THR A 99 -13.66 2.44 5.72
N LEU A 100 -13.38 3.61 5.14
CA LEU A 100 -14.35 4.37 4.35
C LEU A 100 -14.82 3.59 3.12
N ILE A 101 -13.90 2.93 2.40
CA ILE A 101 -14.24 2.11 1.23
C ILE A 101 -15.05 0.88 1.65
N TYR A 102 -14.67 0.22 2.75
CA TYR A 102 -15.41 -0.94 3.27
C TYR A 102 -16.85 -0.58 3.67
N ASP A 103 -17.00 0.52 4.40
CA ASP A 103 -18.28 1.05 4.85
C ASP A 103 -19.17 1.43 3.65
N PHE A 104 -18.60 2.13 2.67
CA PHE A 104 -19.26 2.45 1.41
C PHE A 104 -19.80 1.19 0.69
N LEU A 105 -18.97 0.16 0.54
CA LEU A 105 -19.39 -1.11 -0.12
C LEU A 105 -20.41 -1.91 0.70
N LYS A 106 -20.51 -1.67 2.01
CA LYS A 106 -21.51 -2.28 2.88
C LYS A 106 -22.76 -1.42 3.05
N GLY A 107 -22.81 -0.21 2.47
CA GLY A 107 -23.92 0.73 2.64
C GLY A 107 -24.12 1.16 4.09
N ARG A 108 -23.05 1.18 4.89
CA ARG A 108 -23.06 1.56 6.31
C ARG A 108 -22.00 2.61 6.56
N PHE A 109 -22.13 3.38 7.63
CA PHE A 109 -21.09 4.28 8.09
C PHE A 109 -20.87 4.05 9.58
N SER A 110 -19.66 3.65 9.97
CA SER A 110 -19.27 3.39 11.35
C SER A 110 -18.28 4.47 11.81
N PRO A 111 -18.76 5.50 12.53
CA PRO A 111 -17.90 6.58 13.02
C PRO A 111 -16.75 6.09 13.89
N TRP A 112 -16.93 4.96 14.60
CA TRP A 112 -15.95 4.41 15.52
C TRP A 112 -14.67 3.88 14.84
N TYR A 113 -14.80 3.23 13.68
CA TYR A 113 -13.62 2.79 12.92
C TYR A 113 -12.85 4.00 12.37
N LEU A 114 -13.57 5.06 11.98
CA LEU A 114 -12.95 6.30 11.56
C LEU A 114 -12.20 6.98 12.71
N VAL A 115 -12.80 7.06 13.91
CA VAL A 115 -12.15 7.64 15.10
C VAL A 115 -10.87 6.90 15.48
N THR A 116 -10.90 5.56 15.52
CA THR A 116 -9.69 4.77 15.84
C THR A 116 -8.60 4.92 14.78
N ALA A 117 -8.96 5.01 13.50
CA ALA A 117 -8.02 5.31 12.44
C ALA A 117 -7.43 6.73 12.55
N LEU A 118 -8.25 7.73 12.91
CA LEU A 118 -7.80 9.10 13.16
C LEU A 118 -6.82 9.19 14.33
N ILE A 119 -7.07 8.45 15.42
CA ILE A 119 -6.14 8.37 16.56
C ILE A 119 -4.80 7.77 16.13
N ALA A 120 -4.80 6.70 15.33
CA ALA A 120 -3.58 6.10 14.81
C ALA A 120 -2.78 7.09 13.93
N VAL A 121 -3.47 7.82 13.05
CA VAL A 121 -2.88 8.89 12.22
C VAL A 121 -2.30 10.01 13.08
N ALA A 122 -3.04 10.47 14.08
CA ALA A 122 -2.59 11.53 14.98
C ALA A 122 -1.33 11.12 15.76
N GLY A 123 -1.27 9.86 16.24
CA GLY A 123 -0.08 9.32 16.90
C GLY A 123 1.15 9.29 15.99
N ALA A 124 0.99 8.87 14.74
CA ALA A 124 2.08 8.87 13.78
C ALA A 124 2.55 10.27 13.40
N ALA A 125 1.61 11.21 13.22
CA ALA A 125 1.90 12.63 12.94
C ALA A 125 2.64 13.32 14.09
N TRP A 126 2.25 13.01 15.33
CA TRP A 126 2.92 13.53 16.51
C TRP A 126 4.38 13.09 16.61
N ILE A 127 4.68 11.83 16.26
CA ILE A 127 6.04 11.27 16.31
C ILE A 127 6.99 11.97 15.31
N LYS A 128 6.48 12.59 14.24
CA LYS A 128 7.32 13.17 13.19
C LYS A 128 6.81 14.51 12.69
N PHE A 129 6.97 15.56 13.50
CA PHE A 129 6.91 16.94 13.02
C PHE A 129 8.24 17.28 12.31
N ALA A 130 8.25 17.28 10.98
CA ALA A 130 9.40 17.69 10.18
C ALA A 130 8.99 18.72 9.12
N GLY A 131 9.90 19.65 8.82
CA GLY A 131 9.66 20.84 8.00
C GLY A 131 9.11 20.55 6.61
N ILE A 132 8.28 21.47 6.12
CA ILE A 132 7.58 21.39 4.83
C ILE A 132 8.57 21.76 3.71
N ASN A 133 8.80 20.85 2.77
CA ASN A 133 9.58 21.07 1.54
C ASN A 133 8.65 21.36 0.34
N GLU A 134 9.16 21.95 -0.75
CA GLU A 134 8.37 22.27 -1.95
C GLU A 134 7.75 21.02 -2.62
N ASN A 135 8.49 19.89 -2.62
CA ASN A 135 8.00 18.61 -3.17
C ASN A 135 7.05 17.85 -2.23
N PHE A 136 6.87 18.34 -1.00
CA PHE A 136 6.08 17.66 0.04
C PHE A 136 4.63 17.45 -0.37
N LEU A 137 3.99 18.45 -0.96
CA LEU A 137 2.58 18.35 -1.35
C LEU A 137 2.38 17.32 -2.48
N MET A 138 3.24 17.36 -3.50
CA MET A 138 3.19 16.39 -4.59
C MET A 138 3.47 14.98 -4.09
N GLY A 139 4.51 14.81 -3.27
CA GLY A 139 4.83 13.54 -2.64
C GLY A 139 3.68 13.01 -1.78
N PHE A 140 3.06 13.87 -0.99
CA PHE A 140 1.89 13.54 -0.18
C PHE A 140 0.74 13.00 -1.04
N LEU A 141 0.36 13.72 -2.11
CA LEU A 141 -0.72 13.31 -3.02
C LEU A 141 -0.41 11.98 -3.70
N VAL A 142 0.85 11.76 -4.10
CA VAL A 142 1.31 10.50 -4.70
C VAL A 142 1.20 9.34 -3.69
N VAL A 143 1.60 9.53 -2.43
CA VAL A 143 1.40 8.50 -1.38
C VAL A 143 -0.07 8.23 -1.12
N GLN A 144 -0.93 9.25 -1.12
CA GLN A 144 -2.37 9.02 -0.96
C GLN A 144 -2.96 8.22 -2.12
N GLY A 145 -2.46 8.43 -3.34
CA GLY A 145 -2.77 7.58 -4.50
C GLY A 145 -2.41 6.11 -4.25
N ALA A 146 -1.23 5.85 -3.69
CA ALA A 146 -0.82 4.50 -3.30
C ALA A 146 -1.74 3.91 -2.21
N ASN A 147 -2.00 4.66 -1.13
CA ASN A 147 -2.85 4.23 -0.03
C ASN A 147 -4.27 3.90 -0.49
N LEU A 148 -4.82 4.69 -1.42
CA LEU A 148 -6.15 4.47 -1.98
C LEU A 148 -6.19 3.21 -2.84
N CYS A 149 -5.20 3.02 -3.72
CA CYS A 149 -5.08 1.80 -4.53
C CYS A 149 -4.96 0.55 -3.65
N PHE A 150 -4.16 0.63 -2.58
CA PHE A 150 -4.03 -0.44 -1.60
C PHE A 150 -5.38 -0.74 -0.93
N ALA A 151 -6.09 0.29 -0.47
CA ALA A 151 -7.37 0.13 0.22
C ALA A 151 -8.45 -0.46 -0.69
N ILE A 152 -8.57 0.02 -1.93
CA ILE A 152 -9.46 -0.55 -2.95
C ILE A 152 -9.14 -2.03 -3.16
N GLY A 153 -7.85 -2.36 -3.29
CA GLY A 153 -7.38 -3.73 -3.43
C GLY A 153 -7.78 -4.64 -2.27
N GLN A 154 -7.43 -4.23 -1.04
CA GLN A 154 -7.72 -4.99 0.18
C GLN A 154 -9.21 -5.21 0.41
N VAL A 155 -10.01 -4.14 0.28
CA VAL A 155 -11.46 -4.23 0.49
C VAL A 155 -12.11 -5.02 -0.65
N GLY A 156 -11.69 -4.79 -1.90
CA GLY A 156 -12.17 -5.51 -3.06
C GLY A 156 -11.91 -7.00 -2.96
N TYR A 157 -10.71 -7.42 -2.54
CA TYR A 157 -10.37 -8.83 -2.32
C TYR A 157 -11.30 -9.50 -1.30
N LYS A 158 -11.65 -8.80 -0.23
CA LYS A 158 -12.57 -9.31 0.81
C LYS A 158 -14.02 -9.40 0.33
N TYR A 159 -14.41 -8.61 -0.67
CA TYR A 159 -15.79 -8.51 -1.13
C TYR A 159 -16.11 -9.49 -2.28
N ILE A 160 -15.09 -9.89 -3.05
CA ILE A 160 -15.20 -10.92 -4.10
C ILE A 160 -15.41 -12.30 -3.49
#